data_AF-A0A522NF53-F1
#
_entry.id   AF-A0A522NF53-F1
#
_cell.length_a   1.000
_cell.length_b   1.000
_cell.length_c   1.000
_cell.angle_alpha   90.00
_cell.angle_beta   90.00
_cell.angle_gamma   90.00
#
_symmetry.space_group_name_H-M   'P 1'
#
loop_
_entity.id
_entity.type
_entity.pdbx_description
1 polymer ?
#
loop_
_entity_poly.entity_id
_entity_poly.type
_entity_poly.pdbx_seq_one_letter_code
_entity_poly.pdbx_strand_id
1 'polypeptide(L)'
;MHYDQTWMGNGWTGALQAGLISALAGLLLFGIFHWLGRRQGWSLGPQIGWSFLLATLLTASGDLWDLFYFNYARLQSLQLLRAKLALVHDPGNIGTRVLGELLGVTVGIYAGWMLGQGDWRRRFIKRR
;
A
#
# COMPACT_ATOMS: atom_id res chain seq x y z
N MET A 1 8.98 3.69 9.20
CA MET A 1 9.97 4.79 9.05
C MET A 1 9.27 5.90 8.28
N HIS A 2 9.24 7.13 8.79
CA HIS A 2 8.81 8.26 7.97
C HIS A 2 9.94 8.55 6.98
N TYR A 3 9.66 8.33 5.70
CA TYR A 3 10.51 8.81 4.62
C TYR A 3 10.16 10.28 4.33
N ASP A 4 11.03 10.99 3.63
CA ASP A 4 10.78 12.39 3.28
C ASP A 4 9.54 12.49 2.37
N GLN A 5 8.50 13.14 2.89
CA GLN A 5 7.21 13.37 2.24
C GLN A 5 6.98 14.84 1.91
N THR A 6 8.02 15.69 1.98
CA THR A 6 7.91 17.14 1.68
C THR A 6 7.43 17.46 0.26
N TRP A 7 7.59 16.50 -0.66
CA TRP A 7 7.16 16.60 -2.06
C TRP A 7 5.71 16.15 -2.28
N MET A 8 5.07 15.49 -1.30
CA MET A 8 3.69 15.04 -1.41
C MET A 8 2.72 16.18 -1.09
N GLY A 9 1.60 16.20 -1.81
CA GLY A 9 0.52 17.17 -1.56
C GLY A 9 -0.27 16.83 -0.29
N ASN A 10 -1.08 17.78 0.19
CA ASN A 10 -2.00 17.53 1.31
C ASN A 10 -3.39 17.07 0.82
N GLY A 11 -4.19 16.57 1.74
CA GLY A 11 -5.57 16.13 1.56
C GLY A 11 -5.71 14.98 0.57
N TRP A 12 -6.72 15.07 -0.29
CA TRP A 12 -6.99 14.08 -1.33
C TRP A 12 -5.83 13.90 -2.31
N THR A 13 -5.09 14.96 -2.61
CA THR A 13 -3.91 14.91 -3.49
C THR A 13 -2.82 14.01 -2.92
N GLY A 14 -2.50 14.18 -1.63
CA GLY A 14 -1.54 13.34 -0.92
C GLY A 14 -1.99 11.90 -0.81
N ALA A 15 -3.28 11.70 -0.49
CA ALA A 15 -3.87 10.37 -0.41
C ALA A 15 -3.82 9.61 -1.76
N LEU A 16 -4.06 10.30 -2.88
CA LEU A 16 -3.94 9.71 -4.21
C LEU A 16 -2.48 9.39 -4.56
N GLN A 17 -1.53 10.27 -4.24
CA GLN A 17 -0.11 10.02 -4.44
C GLN A 17 0.37 8.81 -3.60
N ALA A 18 0.01 8.77 -2.33
CA ALA A 18 0.30 7.64 -1.44
C ALA A 18 -0.31 6.35 -1.99
N GLY A 19 -1.59 6.41 -2.37
CA GLY A 19 -2.30 5.28 -2.99
C GLY A 19 -1.66 4.79 -4.28
N LEU A 20 -1.13 5.67 -5.14
CA LEU A 20 -0.40 5.27 -6.34
C LEU A 20 0.89 4.52 -6.02
N ILE A 21 1.64 4.98 -5.00
CA ILE A 21 2.85 4.28 -4.52
C ILE A 21 2.48 2.91 -3.97
N SER A 22 1.44 2.83 -3.14
CA SER A 22 0.91 1.58 -2.60
C SER A 22 0.39 0.63 -3.68
N ALA A 23 -0.21 1.16 -4.75
CA ALA A 23 -0.64 0.36 -5.89
C ALA A 23 0.56 -0.23 -6.65
N LEU A 24 1.62 0.54 -6.86
CA LEU A 24 2.85 0.03 -7.45
C LEU A 24 3.48 -1.06 -6.57
N ALA A 25 3.56 -0.84 -5.26
CA ALA A 25 4.07 -1.83 -4.32
C ALA A 25 3.24 -3.13 -4.33
N GLY A 26 1.90 -3.01 -4.27
CA GLY A 26 0.98 -4.14 -4.34
C GLY A 26 1.09 -4.93 -5.65
N LEU A 27 1.19 -4.23 -6.78
CA LEU A 27 1.37 -4.83 -8.10
C LEU A 27 2.70 -5.60 -8.20
N LEU A 28 3.80 -4.99 -7.74
CA LEU A 28 5.13 -5.62 -7.77
C LEU A 28 5.20 -6.85 -6.87
N LEU A 29 4.71 -6.74 -5.63
CA LEU A 29 4.69 -7.86 -4.69
C LEU A 29 3.80 -8.98 -5.19
N PHE A 30 2.61 -8.67 -5.73
CA PHE A 30 1.77 -9.68 -6.36
C PHE A 30 2.49 -10.35 -7.53
N GLY A 31 3.18 -9.60 -8.39
CA GLY A 31 3.98 -10.17 -9.47
C GLY A 31 5.03 -11.18 -8.97
N ILE A 32 5.74 -10.83 -7.89
CA ILE A 32 6.74 -11.71 -7.25
C ILE A 32 6.10 -12.98 -6.70
N PHE A 33 5.05 -12.85 -5.87
CA PHE A 33 4.37 -14.01 -5.27
C PHE A 33 3.62 -14.84 -6.30
N HIS A 34 3.12 -14.23 -7.37
CA HIS A 34 2.49 -14.94 -8.46
C HIS A 34 3.52 -15.74 -9.26
N TRP A 35 4.69 -15.17 -9.54
CA TRP A 35 5.80 -15.90 -10.18
C TRP A 35 6.30 -17.05 -9.30
N LEU A 36 6.47 -16.83 -8.00
CA LEU A 36 6.90 -17.84 -7.04
C LEU A 36 5.83 -18.94 -6.87
N GLY A 37 4.57 -18.54 -6.72
CA GLY A 37 3.43 -19.42 -6.53
C GLY A 37 3.19 -20.34 -7.73
N ARG A 38 3.41 -19.86 -8.96
CA ARG A 38 3.35 -20.72 -10.16
C ARG A 38 4.44 -21.80 -10.18
N ARG A 39 5.59 -21.57 -9.56
CA ARG A 39 6.69 -22.57 -9.48
C ARG A 39 6.47 -23.58 -8.36
N GLN A 40 5.82 -23.16 -7.28
CA GLN A 40 5.64 -23.96 -6.07
C GLN A 40 4.22 -24.57 -5.93
N GLY A 41 3.33 -24.31 -6.89
CA GLY A 41 1.96 -24.83 -6.88
C GLY A 41 1.04 -24.16 -5.84
N TRP A 42 1.33 -22.92 -5.43
CA TRP A 42 0.51 -22.22 -4.44
C TRP A 42 -0.85 -21.83 -5.03
N SER A 43 -1.91 -21.91 -4.22
CA SER A 43 -3.20 -21.35 -4.57
C SER A 43 -3.16 -19.81 -4.61
N LEU A 44 -4.19 -19.17 -5.19
CA LEU A 44 -4.27 -17.71 -5.28
C LEU A 44 -4.39 -17.02 -3.91
N GLY A 45 -4.98 -17.70 -2.92
CA GLY A 45 -5.19 -17.14 -1.57
C GLY A 45 -3.89 -16.67 -0.90
N PRO A 46 -2.89 -17.55 -0.70
CA PRO A 46 -1.59 -17.16 -0.15
C PRO A 46 -0.85 -16.13 -0.99
N GLN A 47 -0.96 -16.18 -2.33
CA GLN A 47 -0.33 -15.19 -3.20
C GLN A 47 -0.88 -13.79 -2.93
N ILE A 48 -2.20 -13.65 -2.87
CA ILE A 48 -2.89 -12.38 -2.56
C ILE A 48 -2.60 -11.96 -1.12
N GLY A 49 -2.71 -12.89 -0.16
CA GLY A 49 -2.54 -12.63 1.27
C GLY A 49 -1.16 -12.09 1.61
N TRP A 50 -0.09 -12.74 1.14
CA TRP A 50 1.28 -12.28 1.38
C TRP A 50 1.58 -10.96 0.66
N SER A 51 1.05 -10.78 -0.55
CA SER A 51 1.21 -9.53 -1.29
C SER A 51 0.55 -8.36 -0.58
N PHE A 52 -0.69 -8.55 -0.10
CA PHE A 52 -1.44 -7.53 0.63
C PHE A 52 -0.77 -7.18 1.95
N LEU A 53 -0.41 -8.21 2.74
CA LEU A 53 0.24 -8.02 4.03
C LEU A 53 1.56 -7.25 3.89
N LEU A 54 2.42 -7.66 2.96
CA LEU A 54 3.73 -7.02 2.79
C LEU A 54 3.63 -5.63 2.15
N ALA A 55 2.74 -5.43 1.17
CA ALA A 55 2.55 -4.11 0.57
C ALA A 55 2.01 -3.10 1.58
N THR A 56 1.04 -3.52 2.40
CA THR A 56 0.46 -2.68 3.47
C THR A 56 1.51 -2.37 4.53
N LEU A 57 2.31 -3.37 4.94
CA LEU A 57 3.38 -3.17 5.92
C LEU A 57 4.47 -2.22 5.40
N LEU A 58 4.81 -2.28 4.11
CA LEU A 58 5.84 -1.43 3.52
C LEU A 58 5.36 0.01 3.29
N THR A 59 4.11 0.19 2.90
CA THR A 59 3.62 1.50 2.44
C THR A 59 2.80 2.23 3.50
N ALA A 60 1.82 1.56 4.11
CA ALA A 60 0.87 2.18 5.03
C ALA A 60 1.27 2.11 6.51
N SER A 61 2.36 1.41 6.88
CA SER A 61 2.70 1.20 8.29
C SER A 61 2.97 2.49 9.06
N GLY A 62 3.52 3.52 8.41
CA GLY A 62 3.74 4.83 9.02
C GLY A 62 2.41 5.50 9.37
N ASP A 63 1.59 5.75 8.35
CA ASP A 63 0.32 6.47 8.52
C ASP A 63 -0.67 5.67 9.39
N LEU A 64 -0.67 4.33 9.31
CA LEU A 64 -1.44 3.47 10.21
C LEU A 64 -0.98 3.58 11.67
N TRP A 65 0.33 3.65 11.89
CA TRP A 65 0.87 3.80 13.24
C TRP A 65 0.51 5.16 13.84
N ASP A 66 0.60 6.22 13.04
CA ASP A 66 0.19 7.56 13.46
C ASP A 66 -1.31 7.61 13.76
N LEU A 67 -2.14 7.04 12.88
CA LEU A 67 -3.57 6.94 13.06
C LEU A 67 -3.91 6.19 14.36
N PHE A 68 -3.25 5.06 14.60
CA PHE A 68 -3.42 4.29 15.83
C PHE A 68 -2.98 5.09 17.06
N TYR A 69 -1.80 5.71 17.01
CA TYR A 69 -1.23 6.46 18.11
C TYR A 69 -2.11 7.64 18.50
N PHE A 70 -2.57 8.45 17.56
CA PHE A 70 -3.41 9.62 17.90
C PHE A 70 -4.83 9.26 18.35
N ASN A 71 -5.35 8.10 17.95
CA ASN A 71 -6.68 7.66 18.40
C ASN A 71 -6.67 6.93 19.74
N TYR A 72 -5.60 6.17 20.04
CA TYR A 72 -5.60 5.26 21.19
C TYR A 72 -4.50 5.52 22.22
N ALA A 73 -3.41 6.22 21.86
CA ALA A 73 -2.37 6.50 22.83
C ALA A 73 -2.81 7.59 23.82
N ARG A 74 -2.55 7.36 25.11
CA ARG A 74 -2.84 8.32 26.15
C ARG A 74 -1.79 9.45 26.12
N LEU A 75 -2.07 10.50 25.37
CA LEU A 75 -1.23 11.69 25.31
C LEU A 75 -1.24 12.40 26.66
N GLN A 76 -0.10 12.41 27.36
CA GLN A 76 0.01 12.96 28.71
C GLN A 76 0.05 14.49 28.76
N SER A 77 0.40 15.16 27.65
CA SER A 77 0.44 16.62 27.59
C SER A 77 0.17 17.17 26.18
N LEU A 78 -0.36 18.39 26.12
CA LEU A 78 -0.60 19.11 24.86
C LEU A 78 0.70 19.42 24.11
N GLN A 79 1.81 19.64 24.83
CA GLN A 79 3.12 19.87 24.20
C GLN A 79 3.62 18.62 23.47
N LEU A 80 3.45 17.44 24.07
CA LEU A 80 3.84 16.18 23.43
C LEU A 80 3.02 15.92 22.17
N LEU A 81 1.70 16.18 22.23
CA LEU A 81 0.82 16.07 21.08
C LEU A 81 1.27 16.98 19.93
N ARG A 82 1.54 18.27 20.21
CA ARG A 82 2.03 19.22 19.20
C ARG A 82 3.38 18.80 18.61
N ALA A 83 4.30 18.32 19.45
CA ALA A 83 5.59 17.84 18.99
C ALA A 83 5.46 16.61 18.07
N LYS A 84 4.53 15.69 18.37
CA LYS A 84 4.27 14.52 17.51
C LYS A 84 3.56 14.90 16.21
N LEU A 85 2.56 15.78 16.26
CA LEU A 85 1.86 16.28 15.07
C LEU A 85 2.81 16.99 14.10
N ALA A 86 3.82 17.70 14.60
CA ALA A 86 4.80 18.39 13.76
C ALA A 86 5.71 17.43 12.97
N LEU A 87 5.79 16.16 13.38
CA LEU A 87 6.58 15.13 12.69
C LEU A 87 5.77 14.37 11.64
N VAL A 88 4.45 14.55 11.63
CA VAL A 88 3.52 13.79 10.81
C VAL A 88 3.14 14.61 9.60
N HIS A 89 3.30 14.02 8.42
CA HIS A 89 2.89 14.66 7.19
C HIS A 89 1.36 14.69 7.09
N ASP A 90 0.79 15.86 6.82
CA ASP A 90 -0.65 16.12 6.74
C ASP A 90 -1.48 15.51 7.90
N PRO A 91 -1.28 16.00 9.14
CA PRO A 91 -1.89 15.41 10.33
C PRO A 91 -3.43 15.50 10.33
N GLY A 92 -4.00 16.43 9.57
CA GLY A 92 -5.45 16.61 9.46
C GLY A 92 -6.15 15.57 8.60
N ASN A 93 -5.41 14.88 7.70
CA ASN A 93 -5.98 13.93 6.74
C ASN A 93 -5.31 12.55 6.79
N ILE A 94 -4.68 12.17 7.91
CA ILE A 94 -4.02 10.87 8.09
C ILE A 94 -4.97 9.72 7.71
N GLY A 95 -6.24 9.77 8.15
CA GLY A 95 -7.23 8.76 7.81
C GLY A 95 -7.47 8.63 6.31
N THR A 96 -7.55 9.75 5.59
CA THR A 96 -7.69 9.76 4.12
C THR A 96 -6.46 9.18 3.44
N ARG A 97 -5.26 9.44 3.96
CA ARG A 97 -4.01 8.88 3.44
C ARG A 97 -3.97 7.37 3.60
N VAL A 98 -4.24 6.85 4.81
CA VAL A 98 -4.34 5.41 5.07
C VAL A 98 -5.35 4.74 4.15
N LEU A 99 -6.53 5.35 3.96
CA LEU A 99 -7.53 4.83 3.02
C LEU A 99 -7.00 4.79 1.59
N GLY A 100 -6.33 5.85 1.14
CA GLY A 100 -5.69 5.93 -0.17
C GLY A 100 -4.66 4.82 -0.37
N GLU A 101 -3.79 4.59 0.61
CA GLU A 101 -2.78 3.54 0.58
C GLU A 101 -3.39 2.14 0.53
N LEU A 102 -4.38 1.84 1.39
CA LEU A 102 -5.05 0.55 1.41
C LEU A 102 -5.79 0.27 0.10
N LEU A 103 -6.53 1.25 -0.43
CA LEU A 103 -7.16 1.14 -1.74
C LEU A 103 -6.12 0.97 -2.84
N GLY A 104 -5.01 1.69 -2.76
CA GLY A 104 -3.85 1.54 -3.62
C GLY A 104 -3.35 0.10 -3.67
N VAL A 105 -3.02 -0.47 -2.51
CA VAL A 105 -2.58 -1.87 -2.41
C VAL A 105 -3.58 -2.83 -3.06
N THR A 106 -4.87 -2.69 -2.74
CA THR A 106 -5.93 -3.55 -3.31
C THR A 106 -6.00 -3.43 -4.83
N VAL A 107 -6.00 -2.20 -5.36
CA VAL A 107 -6.04 -1.93 -6.81
C VAL A 107 -4.78 -2.46 -7.50
N GLY A 108 -3.61 -2.28 -6.89
CA GLY A 108 -2.33 -2.78 -7.41
C GLY A 108 -2.30 -4.30 -7.54
N ILE A 109 -2.72 -5.01 -6.50
CA ILE A 109 -2.82 -6.47 -6.50
C ILE A 109 -3.83 -6.94 -7.54
N TYR A 110 -5.00 -6.29 -7.60
CA TYR A 110 -6.03 -6.61 -8.59
C TYR A 110 -5.51 -6.44 -10.02
N ALA A 111 -4.82 -5.33 -10.32
CA ALA A 111 -4.19 -5.10 -11.60
C ALA A 111 -3.12 -6.17 -11.91
N GLY A 112 -2.29 -6.53 -10.93
CA GLY A 112 -1.31 -7.61 -11.06
C GLY A 112 -1.97 -8.95 -11.40
N TRP A 113 -3.09 -9.27 -10.78
CA TRP A 113 -3.88 -10.47 -11.06
C TRP A 113 -4.52 -10.44 -12.44
N MET A 114 -5.08 -9.31 -12.88
CA MET A 114 -5.60 -9.16 -14.24
C MET A 114 -4.51 -9.37 -15.29
N LEU A 115 -3.33 -8.79 -15.08
CA LEU A 115 -2.16 -8.96 -15.96
C LEU A 115 -1.65 -10.40 -15.96
N GLY A 116 -1.72 -11.09 -14.82
CA GLY A 116 -1.35 -12.50 -14.69
C GLY A 116 -2.33 -13.49 -15.34
N GLN A 117 -3.62 -13.18 -15.35
CA GLN A 117 -4.66 -13.98 -16.02
C GLN A 117 -4.73 -13.75 -17.52
N GLY A 118 -4.37 -12.54 -17.97
CA GLY A 118 -4.22 -12.21 -19.39
C GLY A 118 -3.05 -13.00 -19.97
N ASP A 119 -3.31 -14.23 -20.40
CA ASP A 119 -2.36 -15.20 -20.93
C ASP A 119 -1.66 -14.69 -22.23
N TRP A 120 -0.73 -13.75 -22.07
CA TRP A 120 0.06 -13.11 -23.13
C TRP A 120 0.83 -14.16 -23.95
N ARG A 121 1.14 -15.33 -23.37
CA ARG A 121 1.80 -16.46 -24.03
C ARG A 121 0.87 -17.25 -24.96
N ARG A 122 -0.44 -17.32 -24.71
CA ARG A 122 -1.38 -18.05 -25.60
C ARG A 122 -1.86 -17.23 -26.79
N ARG A 123 -1.85 -15.89 -26.70
CA ARG A 123 -2.30 -15.01 -27.81
C ARG A 123 -1.30 -14.88 -28.96
N PHE A 124 0.01 -15.03 -28.72
CA PHE A 124 1.03 -14.89 -29.77
C PHE A 124 1.59 -16.22 -30.33
N ILE A 125 1.37 -17.36 -29.66
CA ILE A 125 1.97 -18.65 -30.06
C ILE A 125 1.00 -19.56 -30.83
N LYS A 126 -0.32 -19.28 -30.85
CA LYS A 126 -1.32 -20.08 -31.59
C LYS A 126 -1.84 -19.43 -32.87
N ARG A 127 -0.94 -18.86 -33.66
CA ARG A 127 -1.17 -18.58 -35.09
C ARG A 127 0.06 -19.00 -35.89
N ARG A 128 0.32 -20.30 -35.98
CA ARG A 128 1.06 -20.95 -37.07
C ARG A 128 0.71 -22.43 -37.06
#